data_AF-A0AAJ1E229-F1
#
_entry.id   AF-A0AAJ1E229-F1
#
_cell.length_a   1.000
_cell.length_b   1.000
_cell.length_c   1.000
_cell.angle_alpha   90.00
_cell.angle_beta   90.00
_cell.angle_gamma   90.00
#
_symmetry.space_group_name_H-M   'P 1'
#
loop_
_entity.id
_entity.type
_entity.pdbx_description
1 polymer ?
#
loop_
_entity_poly.entity_id
_entity_poly.type
_entity_poly.pdbx_seq_one_letter_code
_entity_poly.pdbx_strand_id
1 'polypeptide(L)'
;MSLVLQRIEETREALVAALAERNWEAIGQLDLACRSCMEDILSEAPEDEAALRENLQELLGVYRQLLEVTTGERQAIVDEMSQIHQAQNAAKVYHLFG
;
A
#
# COMPACT_ATOMS: atom_id res chain seq x y z
N MET A 1 26.92 7.79 4.10
CA MET A 1 25.54 7.51 3.68
C MET A 1 25.22 8.47 2.55
N SER A 2 24.85 8.00 1.37
CA SER A 2 24.51 8.90 0.27
C SER A 2 23.17 9.59 0.57
N LEU A 3 22.99 10.83 0.07
CA LEU A 3 21.76 11.60 0.25
C LEU A 3 20.53 10.83 -0.30
N VAL A 4 20.76 10.08 -1.37
CA VAL A 4 19.74 9.28 -2.04
C VAL A 4 19.31 8.09 -1.17
N LEU A 5 20.26 7.38 -0.55
CA LEU A 5 19.95 6.29 0.38
C LEU A 5 19.11 6.76 1.56
N GLN A 6 19.46 7.91 2.14
CA GLN A 6 18.72 8.51 3.24
C GLN A 6 17.27 8.86 2.83
N ARG A 7 17.06 9.42 1.63
CA ARG A 7 15.71 9.73 1.14
C ARG A 7 14.86 8.47 0.93
N ILE A 8 15.44 7.37 0.45
CA ILE A 8 14.70 6.10 0.30
C ILE A 8 14.28 5.58 1.67
N GLU A 9 15.21 5.59 2.63
CA GLU A 9 14.97 5.11 3.99
C GLU A 9 13.85 5.91 4.69
N GLU A 10 13.93 7.24 4.65
CA GLU A 10 12.91 8.14 5.19
C GLU A 10 11.54 7.93 4.51
N THR A 11 11.53 7.76 3.18
CA THR A 11 10.28 7.52 2.42
C THR A 11 9.67 6.18 2.77
N ARG A 12 10.49 5.14 2.97
CA ARG A 12 10.05 3.81 3.39
C ARG A 12 9.42 3.84 4.78
N GLU A 13 10.07 4.50 5.75
CA GLU A 13 9.52 4.66 7.09
C GLU A 13 8.17 5.40 7.08
N ALA A 14 8.07 6.46 6.28
CA ALA A 14 6.82 7.19 6.09
C ALA A 14 5.72 6.32 5.46
N LEU A 15 6.05 5.46 4.48
CA LEU A 15 5.09 4.51 3.89
C LEU A 15 4.58 3.49 4.92
N VAL A 16 5.46 2.98 5.79
CA VAL A 16 5.07 2.06 6.87
C VAL A 16 4.13 2.76 7.85
N ALA A 17 4.43 3.99 8.26
CA ALA A 17 3.56 4.76 9.15
C ALA A 17 2.20 5.05 8.51
N ALA A 18 2.19 5.50 7.24
CA ALA A 18 0.95 5.78 6.52
C ALA A 18 0.10 4.52 6.31
N LEU A 19 0.73 3.36 6.11
CA LEU A 19 0.05 2.06 6.05
C LEU A 19 -0.58 1.68 7.39
N ALA A 20 0.13 1.87 8.51
CA ALA A 20 -0.42 1.61 9.84
C ALA A 20 -1.66 2.46 10.13
N GLU A 21 -1.68 3.70 9.64
CA GLU A 21 -2.82 4.63 9.76
C GLU A 21 -3.88 4.45 8.66
N ARG A 22 -3.66 3.57 7.68
CA ARG A 22 -4.51 3.38 6.49
C ARG A 22 -4.75 4.69 5.72
N ASN A 23 -3.77 5.58 5.72
CA ASN A 23 -3.84 6.87 5.05
C ASN A 23 -3.50 6.70 3.55
N TRP A 24 -4.50 6.29 2.77
CA TRP A 24 -4.35 5.99 1.34
C TRP A 24 -3.90 7.18 0.50
N GLU A 25 -4.27 8.41 0.89
CA GLU A 25 -3.83 9.62 0.21
C GLU A 25 -2.33 9.86 0.41
N ALA A 26 -1.86 9.77 1.67
CA ALA A 26 -0.44 9.89 1.98
C ALA A 26 0.38 8.79 1.30
N ILE A 27 -0.10 7.55 1.29
CA ILE A 27 0.53 6.42 0.59
C ILE A 27 0.73 6.75 -0.90
N GLY A 28 -0.28 7.30 -1.56
CA GLY A 28 -0.18 7.66 -2.99
C GLY A 28 0.86 8.75 -3.27
N GLN A 29 0.95 9.76 -2.40
CA GLN A 29 1.96 10.82 -2.52
C GLN A 29 3.37 10.29 -2.26
N LEU A 30 3.53 9.44 -1.25
CA LEU A 30 4.81 8.81 -0.90
C LEU A 30 5.29 7.84 -1.98
N ASP A 31 4.40 7.08 -2.62
CA ASP A 31 4.74 6.22 -3.77
C ASP A 31 5.29 7.05 -4.94
N LEU A 32 4.68 8.19 -5.24
CA LEU A 32 5.17 9.09 -6.30
C LEU A 32 6.58 9.63 -5.96
N ALA A 33 6.79 10.06 -4.72
CA ALA A 33 8.08 10.53 -4.25
C ALA A 33 9.15 9.42 -4.34
N CYS A 34 8.79 8.19 -3.99
CA CYS A 34 9.67 7.03 -4.08
C CYS A 34 10.10 6.76 -5.53
N ARG A 35 9.18 6.83 -6.48
CA ARG A 35 9.49 6.66 -7.92
C ARG A 35 10.43 7.73 -8.44
N SER A 36 10.21 8.98 -8.05
CA SER A 36 11.13 10.08 -8.39
C SER A 36 12.52 9.85 -7.82
N CYS A 37 12.64 9.35 -6.58
CA CYS A 37 13.94 9.03 -5.99
C CYS A 37 14.65 7.88 -6.73
N MET A 38 13.90 6.91 -7.28
CA MET A 38 14.51 5.83 -8.08
C MET A 38 15.13 6.32 -9.39
N GLU A 39 14.56 7.35 -10.02
CA GLU A 39 15.13 7.97 -11.22
C GLU A 39 16.48 8.63 -10.92
N ASP A 40 16.61 9.24 -9.73
CA ASP A 40 17.88 9.82 -9.25
C ASP A 40 18.94 8.72 -9.01
N ILE A 41 18.57 7.58 -8.41
CA ILE A 41 19.48 6.43 -8.19
C ILE A 41 20.02 5.88 -9.51
N LEU A 42 19.17 5.75 -10.53
CA LEU A 42 19.58 5.18 -11.82
C LEU A 42 20.54 6.11 -12.58
N SER A 43 20.58 7.39 -12.21
CA SER A 43 21.39 8.42 -12.85
C SER A 43 22.78 8.57 -12.20
N GLU A 44 22.95 8.10 -10.96
CA GLU A 44 24.20 8.18 -10.20
C GLU A 44 24.73 6.80 -9.82
N ALA A 45 26.03 6.53 -9.99
CA ALA A 45 26.61 5.28 -9.53
C ALA A 45 26.61 5.24 -7.99
N PRO A 46 25.95 4.26 -7.34
CA PRO A 46 25.86 4.22 -5.89
C PRO A 46 27.23 3.95 -5.27
N GLU A 47 27.59 4.76 -4.27
CA GLU A 47 28.83 4.56 -3.49
C GLU A 47 28.81 3.26 -2.67
N ASP A 48 27.61 2.76 -2.32
CA ASP A 48 27.39 1.53 -1.56
C ASP A 48 26.21 0.73 -2.16
N GLU A 49 26.55 -0.18 -3.08
CA GLU A 49 25.57 -1.07 -3.73
C GLU A 49 24.90 -2.05 -2.77
N ALA A 50 25.59 -2.44 -1.68
CA ALA A 50 25.06 -3.41 -0.73
C ALA A 50 23.95 -2.79 0.12
N ALA A 51 24.22 -1.59 0.67
CA ALA A 51 23.23 -0.83 1.42
C ALA A 51 22.02 -0.46 0.56
N LEU A 52 22.25 -0.09 -0.71
CA LEU A 52 21.16 0.19 -1.65
C LEU A 52 20.28 -1.03 -1.90
N ARG A 53 20.90 -2.20 -2.11
CA ARG A 53 20.16 -3.44 -2.32
C ARG A 53 19.28 -3.79 -1.13
N GLU A 54 19.82 -3.68 0.09
CA GLU A 54 19.07 -3.95 1.32
C GLU A 54 17.85 -3.02 1.44
N ASN A 55 18.05 -1.72 1.25
CA ASN A 55 16.98 -0.74 1.34
C ASN A 55 15.87 -0.98 0.29
N LEU A 56 16.24 -1.34 -0.93
CA LEU A 56 15.28 -1.70 -1.99
C LEU A 56 14.52 -3.00 -1.68
N GLN A 57 15.16 -3.98 -1.03
CA GLN A 57 14.48 -5.21 -0.60
C GLN A 57 13.43 -4.92 0.49
N GLU A 58 13.78 -4.07 1.46
CA GLU A 58 12.85 -3.66 2.51
C GLU A 58 11.67 -2.87 1.93
N LEU A 59 11.94 -1.94 1.01
CA LEU A 59 10.92 -1.20 0.28
C LEU A 59 9.96 -2.13 -0.48
N LEU A 60 10.49 -3.17 -1.14
CA LEU A 60 9.67 -4.17 -1.84
C LEU A 60 8.79 -4.96 -0.85
N GLY A 61 9.27 -5.19 0.37
CA GLY A 61 8.49 -5.72 1.48
C GLY A 61 7.28 -4.84 1.83
N VAL A 62 7.48 -3.52 1.93
CA VAL A 62 6.41 -2.55 2.22
C VAL A 62 5.34 -2.57 1.11
N TYR A 63 5.74 -2.60 -0.16
CA TYR A 63 4.79 -2.70 -1.28
C TYR A 63 3.97 -3.99 -1.27
N ARG A 64 4.55 -5.11 -0.85
CA ARG A 64 3.81 -6.38 -0.71
C ARG A 64 2.75 -6.28 0.39
N GLN A 65 3.10 -5.69 1.53
CA GLN A 65 2.14 -5.45 2.61
C GLN A 65 1.01 -4.50 2.17
N LEU A 66 1.33 -3.44 1.44
CA LEU A 66 0.34 -2.54 0.86
C LEU A 66 -0.67 -3.28 -0.03
N LEU A 67 -0.18 -4.18 -0.89
CA LEU A 67 -1.03 -5.00 -1.76
C LEU A 67 -1.92 -5.96 -0.97
N GLU A 68 -1.38 -6.64 0.04
CA GLU A 68 -2.13 -7.56 0.88
C GLU A 68 -3.25 -6.84 1.64
N VAL A 69 -2.93 -5.73 2.32
CA VAL A 69 -3.90 -4.94 3.08
C VAL A 69 -4.99 -4.40 2.14
N THR A 70 -4.62 -3.77 1.03
CA THR A 70 -5.60 -3.19 0.09
C THR A 70 -6.50 -4.25 -0.55
N THR A 71 -5.96 -5.44 -0.83
CA THR A 71 -6.74 -6.57 -1.36
C THR A 71 -7.72 -7.10 -0.31
N GLY A 72 -7.29 -7.21 0.94
CA GLY A 72 -8.13 -7.59 2.07
C GLY A 72 -9.28 -6.60 2.28
N GLU A 73 -9.00 -5.30 2.27
CA GLU A 73 -10.02 -4.25 2.42
C GLU A 73 -11.06 -4.31 1.28
N ARG A 74 -10.61 -4.52 0.03
CA ARG A 74 -11.52 -4.70 -1.11
C ARG A 74 -12.43 -5.92 -0.93
N GLN A 75 -11.89 -7.04 -0.45
CA GLN A 75 -12.67 -8.24 -0.23
C GLN A 75 -13.72 -8.04 0.87
N ALA A 76 -13.36 -7.37 1.97
CA ALA A 76 -14.30 -7.04 3.04
C ALA A 76 -15.50 -6.22 2.53
N ILE A 77 -15.26 -5.23 1.67
CA ILE A 77 -16.31 -4.44 1.02
C ILE A 77 -17.22 -5.33 0.15
N VAL A 78 -16.64 -6.24 -0.65
CA VAL A 78 -17.42 -7.18 -1.48
C VAL A 78 -18.31 -8.07 -0.62
N ASP A 79 -17.78 -8.57 0.50
CA ASP A 79 -18.50 -9.43 1.42
C ASP A 79 -19.66 -8.68 2.11
N GLU A 80 -19.44 -7.43 2.54
CA GLU A 80 -20.49 -6.56 3.08
C GLU A 80 -21.61 -6.32 2.05
N MET A 81 -21.26 -5.99 0.80
CA MET A 81 -22.25 -5.80 -0.27
C MET A 81 -23.07 -7.06 -0.54
N SER A 82 -22.43 -8.24 -0.52
CA SER A 82 -23.11 -9.52 -0.67
C SER A 82 -24.11 -9.78 0.46
N GLN A 83 -23.73 -9.51 1.71
CA GLN A 83 -24.60 -9.65 2.87
C GLN A 83 -25.82 -8.71 2.79
N ILE A 84 -25.62 -7.45 2.38
CA ILE A 84 -26.71 -6.49 2.17
C ILE A 84 -27.70 -7.00 1.13
N HIS A 85 -27.22 -7.49 -0.01
CA HIS A 85 -28.08 -8.05 -1.06
C HIS A 85 -28.87 -9.27 -0.56
N GLN A 86 -28.24 -10.17 0.20
CA GLN A 86 -28.93 -11.32 0.78
C GLN A 86 -30.03 -10.89 1.76
N ALA A 87 -29.74 -9.93 2.66
CA ALA A 87 -30.70 -9.40 3.60
C ALA A 87 -31.91 -8.75 2.90
N GLN A 88 -31.68 -7.98 1.83
CA GLN A 88 -32.76 -7.41 1.02
C GLN A 88 -33.63 -8.46 0.35
N ASN A 89 -33.02 -9.52 -0.20
CA ASN A 89 -33.75 -10.61 -0.85
C ASN A 89 -34.58 -11.40 0.16
N ALA A 90 -34.04 -11.70 1.34
CA ALA A 90 -34.78 -12.35 2.41
C ALA A 90 -35.98 -11.52 2.87
N ALA A 91 -35.81 -10.20 3.05
CA ALA A 91 -36.91 -9.30 3.40
C ALA A 91 -38.02 -9.27 2.33
N LYS A 92 -37.67 -9.31 1.04
CA LYS A 92 -38.65 -9.39 -0.06
C LYS A 92 -39.44 -10.70 -0.06
N VAL A 93 -38.79 -11.83 0.26
CA VAL A 93 -39.46 -13.13 0.39
C VAL A 93 -40.47 -13.10 1.54
N TYR A 94 -40.10 -12.59 2.71
CA TYR A 94 -41.06 -12.42 3.82
C TYR A 94 -42.25 -11.53 3.45
N HIS A 95 -42.04 -10.49 2.64
CA HIS A 95 -43.11 -9.61 2.17
C HIS A 95 -44.01 -10.23 1.07
N LEU A 96 -43.57 -11.30 0.41
CA LEU A 96 -44.33 -12.02 -0.62
C LEU A 96 -45.15 -13.19 -0.05
N PHE A 97 -44.81 -13.65 1.16
CA PHE A 97 -45.44 -14.82 1.79
C PHE A 97 -46.05 -14.54 3.18
N GLY A 98 -46.12 -13.27 3.60
CA GLY A 98 -46.85 -12.78 4.78
C GLY A 98 -48.02 -11.90 4.37
#